data_AF-A0A9D1HLP7-F1
#
_entry.id   AF-A0A9D1HLP7-F1
#
_cell.length_a   1.000
_cell.length_b   1.000
_cell.length_c   1.000
_cell.angle_alpha   90.00
_cell.angle_beta   90.00
_cell.angle_gamma   90.00
#
_symmetry.space_group_name_H-M   'P 1'
#
loop_
_entity.id
_entity.type
_entity.pdbx_description
1 polymer ?
#
loop_
_entity_poly.entity_id
_entity_poly.type
_entity_poly.pdbx_seq_one_letter_code
_entity_poly.pdbx_strand_id
1 'polypeptide(L)'
;MTKLLVVAGTADGAAFIAAQPEDTQITATTFSQLGAACLPPRPGLKTVSGALDEAGFARLIAAEQPNFLVDLSHPFAVEVSANAKAAAQSQNVPYLRYERETAEEAGAHVIRAADFSSAVAILRDMPGSILLTVGSKTLPQFMDLPDFHTRVYMRVLAESRILRELEELNIDPAHIFAMKGVATAELNIALAHYCNASVIVSKDSGKAGGLDEKLAAARTLGIPLLKIERPKAAGRTYASFAALNQVIYNR
;
A
#
# COMPACT_ATOMS: atom_id res chain seq x y z
N MET A 1 -28.16 -2.57 14.28
CA MET A 1 -27.31 -3.01 13.15
C MET A 1 -26.23 -1.98 12.95
N THR A 2 -24.97 -2.40 13.06
CA THR A 2 -23.81 -1.53 12.85
C THR A 2 -23.56 -1.31 11.36
N LYS A 3 -23.34 -0.06 10.96
CA LYS A 3 -23.02 0.34 9.58
C LYS A 3 -21.60 0.89 9.52
N LEU A 4 -20.78 0.36 8.62
CA LEU A 4 -19.39 0.79 8.43
C LEU A 4 -19.19 1.30 7.00
N LEU A 5 -18.51 2.43 6.89
CA LEU A 5 -17.90 2.88 5.64
C LEU A 5 -16.41 2.55 5.71
N VAL A 6 -15.93 1.64 4.86
CA VAL A 6 -14.57 1.12 4.91
C VAL A 6 -13.75 1.62 3.74
N VAL A 7 -12.62 2.29 3.99
CA VAL A 7 -11.61 2.54 2.95
C VAL A 7 -10.76 1.27 2.81
N ALA A 8 -10.96 0.55 1.72
CA ALA A 8 -10.41 -0.79 1.48
C ALA A 8 -9.45 -0.79 0.26
N GLY A 9 -9.26 -1.97 -0.34
CA GLY A 9 -8.30 -2.17 -1.45
C GLY A 9 -6.92 -2.65 -0.98
N THR A 10 -6.80 -3.04 0.28
CA THR A 10 -5.64 -3.73 0.84
C THR A 10 -6.04 -5.13 1.30
N ALA A 11 -5.06 -6.03 1.46
CA ALA A 11 -5.28 -7.34 2.07
C ALA A 11 -5.89 -7.22 3.48
N ASP A 12 -5.46 -6.21 4.25
CA ASP A 12 -6.04 -5.94 5.58
C ASP A 12 -7.50 -5.54 5.48
N GLY A 13 -7.86 -4.66 4.54
CA GLY A 13 -9.25 -4.27 4.31
C GLY A 13 -10.12 -5.47 3.97
N ALA A 14 -9.64 -6.38 3.11
CA ALA A 14 -10.33 -7.61 2.77
C ALA A 14 -10.51 -8.53 4.00
N ALA A 15 -9.44 -8.74 4.78
CA ALA A 15 -9.46 -9.57 5.99
C ALA A 15 -10.37 -8.98 7.07
N PHE A 16 -10.32 -7.66 7.27
CA PHE A 16 -11.18 -6.95 8.21
C PHE A 16 -12.64 -7.10 7.85
N ILE A 17 -13.01 -6.89 6.58
CA ILE A 17 -14.38 -7.03 6.08
C ILE A 17 -14.90 -8.47 6.23
N ALA A 18 -14.05 -9.46 5.94
CA ALA A 18 -14.40 -10.87 6.12
C ALA A 18 -14.70 -11.24 7.57
N ALA A 19 -13.97 -10.64 8.52
CA ALA A 19 -14.05 -10.97 9.93
C ALA A 19 -15.18 -10.25 10.69
N GLN A 20 -15.93 -9.34 10.06
CA GLN A 20 -17.02 -8.64 10.76
C GLN A 20 -18.26 -9.55 10.93
N PRO A 21 -19.04 -9.39 12.01
CA PRO A 21 -20.33 -10.08 12.20
C PRO A 21 -21.27 -9.93 11.00
N GLU A 22 -22.05 -10.96 10.65
CA GLU A 22 -22.92 -10.98 9.46
C GLU A 22 -23.97 -9.85 9.43
N ASP A 23 -24.42 -9.39 10.58
CA ASP A 23 -25.40 -8.30 10.74
C ASP A 23 -24.79 -6.90 10.57
N THR A 24 -23.48 -6.80 10.36
CA THR A 24 -22.79 -5.55 10.04
C THR A 24 -22.98 -5.22 8.56
N GLN A 25 -23.56 -4.05 8.28
CA GLN A 25 -23.66 -3.50 6.93
C GLN A 25 -22.36 -2.76 6.59
N ILE A 26 -21.77 -3.08 5.44
CA ILE A 26 -20.47 -2.53 5.04
C ILE A 26 -20.58 -1.93 3.66
N THR A 27 -20.22 -0.65 3.53
CA THR A 27 -19.93 -0.03 2.24
C THR A 27 -18.42 0.12 2.13
N ALA A 28 -17.79 -0.63 1.22
CA ALA A 28 -16.36 -0.61 1.00
C ALA A 28 -16.00 0.25 -0.21
N THR A 29 -15.10 1.22 -0.02
CA THR A 29 -14.54 2.04 -1.10
C THR A 29 -13.18 1.49 -1.51
N THR A 30 -12.90 1.45 -2.80
CA THR A 30 -11.60 0.99 -3.33
C THR A 30 -11.15 1.91 -4.46
N PHE A 31 -9.84 2.12 -4.59
CA PHE A 31 -9.29 2.97 -5.64
C PHE A 31 -9.58 2.44 -7.05
N SER A 32 -9.69 1.12 -7.22
CA SER A 32 -9.83 0.45 -8.51
C SER A 32 -10.82 -0.71 -8.46
N GLN A 33 -11.39 -1.06 -9.60
CA GLN A 33 -12.27 -2.22 -9.74
C GLN A 33 -11.58 -3.54 -9.35
N LEU A 34 -10.27 -3.67 -9.62
CA LEU A 34 -9.50 -4.83 -9.19
C LEU A 34 -9.46 -4.94 -7.66
N GLY A 35 -9.30 -3.82 -6.96
CA GLY A 35 -9.36 -3.76 -5.51
C GLY A 35 -10.71 -4.24 -4.98
N ALA A 36 -11.81 -3.81 -5.60
CA ALA A 36 -13.16 -4.27 -5.24
C ALA A 36 -13.36 -5.76 -5.51
N ALA A 37 -12.88 -6.28 -6.63
CA ALA A 37 -12.98 -7.69 -6.99
C ALA A 37 -12.20 -8.62 -6.03
N CYS A 38 -11.21 -8.09 -5.30
CA CYS A 38 -10.48 -8.82 -4.27
C CYS A 38 -11.16 -8.84 -2.91
N LEU A 39 -12.30 -8.13 -2.73
CA LEU A 39 -13.04 -8.17 -1.48
C LEU A 39 -13.89 -9.45 -1.40
N PRO A 40 -13.89 -10.13 -0.24
CA PRO A 40 -14.64 -11.38 -0.08
C PRO A 40 -16.15 -11.08 -0.10
N PRO A 41 -16.94 -11.85 -0.86
CA PRO A 41 -18.38 -11.67 -0.89
C PRO A 41 -18.96 -11.99 0.49
N ARG A 42 -19.90 -11.17 0.95
CA ARG A 42 -20.63 -11.39 2.19
C ARG A 42 -21.98 -10.69 2.15
N PRO A 43 -22.96 -11.13 2.97
CA PRO A 43 -24.20 -10.38 3.17
C PRO A 43 -23.91 -8.94 3.64
N GLY A 44 -24.67 -7.99 3.09
CA GLY A 44 -24.59 -6.59 3.49
C GLY A 44 -23.36 -5.81 3.01
N LEU A 45 -22.50 -6.40 2.15
CA LEU A 45 -21.40 -5.68 1.52
C LEU A 45 -21.85 -4.97 0.24
N LYS A 46 -21.65 -3.65 0.18
CA LYS A 46 -21.69 -2.84 -1.02
C LYS A 46 -20.28 -2.38 -1.38
N THR A 47 -19.96 -2.28 -2.66
CA THR A 47 -18.65 -1.80 -3.12
C THR A 47 -18.80 -0.54 -3.98
N VAL A 48 -17.93 0.43 -3.74
CA VAL A 48 -17.78 1.66 -4.53
C VAL A 48 -16.35 1.69 -5.04
N SER A 49 -16.18 1.68 -6.36
CA SER A 49 -14.85 1.67 -6.99
C SER A 49 -14.56 3.01 -7.64
N GLY A 50 -13.31 3.46 -7.51
CA GLY A 50 -12.83 4.73 -8.05
C GLY A 50 -12.21 5.61 -6.98
N ALA A 51 -11.33 6.53 -7.38
CA ALA A 51 -10.79 7.53 -6.48
C ALA A 51 -11.91 8.44 -5.96
N LEU A 52 -11.90 8.70 -4.65
CA LEU A 52 -12.83 9.61 -4.00
C LEU A 52 -12.07 10.77 -3.38
N ASP A 53 -12.52 11.97 -3.70
CA ASP A 53 -12.16 13.20 -3.02
C ASP A 53 -13.00 13.37 -1.74
N GLU A 54 -12.74 14.43 -0.97
CA GLU A 54 -13.48 14.76 0.24
C GLU A 54 -15.00 14.85 -0.02
N ALA A 55 -15.39 15.53 -1.11
CA ALA A 55 -16.79 15.68 -1.48
C ALA A 55 -17.46 14.34 -1.82
N GLY A 56 -16.74 13.45 -2.49
CA GLY A 56 -17.15 12.08 -2.77
C GLY A 56 -17.40 11.27 -1.50
N PHE A 57 -16.47 11.33 -0.55
CA PHE A 57 -16.67 10.71 0.77
C PHE A 57 -17.85 11.33 1.52
N ALA A 58 -18.01 12.65 1.51
CA ALA A 58 -19.13 13.32 2.18
C ALA A 58 -20.49 12.89 1.60
N ARG A 59 -20.61 12.78 0.27
CA ARG A 59 -21.82 12.24 -0.38
C ARG A 59 -22.11 10.80 0.04
N LEU A 60 -21.09 9.95 0.12
CA LEU A 60 -21.26 8.56 0.58
C LEU A 60 -21.66 8.48 2.05
N ILE A 61 -21.05 9.30 2.91
CA ILE A 61 -21.42 9.37 4.33
C ILE A 61 -22.89 9.78 4.48
N ALA A 62 -23.33 10.81 3.74
CA ALA A 62 -24.72 11.26 3.77
C ALA A 62 -25.71 10.19 3.30
N ALA A 63 -25.34 9.42 2.26
CA ALA A 63 -26.19 8.37 1.70
C ALA A 63 -26.27 7.11 2.57
N GLU A 64 -25.14 6.65 3.11
CA GLU A 64 -25.07 5.38 3.84
C GLU A 64 -25.29 5.54 5.36
N GLN A 65 -25.06 6.75 5.88
CA GLN A 65 -25.14 7.09 7.32
C GLN A 65 -24.39 6.07 8.20
N PRO A 66 -23.07 5.89 7.98
CA PRO A 66 -22.29 4.92 8.74
C PRO A 66 -22.12 5.34 10.20
N ASN A 67 -22.04 4.37 11.11
CA ASN A 67 -21.67 4.62 12.51
C ASN A 67 -20.18 4.98 12.63
N PHE A 68 -19.34 4.40 11.77
CA PHE A 68 -17.90 4.63 11.73
C PHE A 68 -17.39 4.65 10.29
N LEU A 69 -16.43 5.53 10.02
CA LEU A 69 -15.55 5.42 8.86
C LEU A 69 -14.27 4.72 9.30
N VAL A 70 -14.00 3.54 8.76
CA VAL A 70 -12.81 2.74 9.07
C VAL A 70 -11.84 2.79 7.90
N ASP A 71 -10.68 3.42 8.11
CA ASP A 71 -9.63 3.54 7.10
C ASP A 71 -8.61 2.39 7.24
N LEU A 72 -8.68 1.45 6.29
CA LEU A 72 -7.70 0.36 6.09
C LEU A 72 -6.92 0.54 4.78
N SER A 73 -6.81 1.77 4.28
CA SER A 73 -5.98 2.08 3.13
C SER A 73 -4.50 1.81 3.41
N HIS A 74 -3.70 1.74 2.35
CA HIS A 74 -2.27 1.52 2.48
C HIS A 74 -1.60 2.69 3.25
N PRO A 75 -0.57 2.47 4.09
CA PRO A 75 0.07 3.55 4.86
C PRO A 75 0.56 4.74 4.01
N PHE A 76 0.96 4.48 2.77
CA PHE A 76 1.39 5.49 1.79
C PHE A 76 0.24 6.16 1.00
N ALA A 77 -1.02 5.78 1.23
CA ALA A 77 -2.20 6.36 0.57
C ALA A 77 -2.65 7.64 1.30
N VAL A 78 -1.74 8.62 1.40
CA VAL A 78 -1.93 9.84 2.22
C VAL A 78 -3.17 10.64 1.80
N GLU A 79 -3.38 10.79 0.50
CA GLU A 79 -4.47 11.62 -0.05
C GLU A 79 -5.86 11.05 0.29
N VAL A 80 -6.12 9.77 0.00
CA VAL A 80 -7.42 9.15 0.28
C VAL A 80 -7.73 9.17 1.77
N SER A 81 -6.72 8.99 2.62
CA SER A 81 -6.87 9.07 4.07
C SER A 81 -7.17 10.49 4.56
N ALA A 82 -6.52 11.50 3.98
CA ALA A 82 -6.80 12.90 4.29
C ALA A 82 -8.24 13.26 3.88
N ASN A 83 -8.66 12.89 2.67
CA ASN A 83 -10.01 13.11 2.14
C ASN A 83 -11.07 12.42 3.00
N ALA A 84 -10.87 11.14 3.33
CA ALA A 84 -11.80 10.37 4.15
C ALA A 84 -11.91 10.95 5.56
N LYS A 85 -10.79 11.36 6.16
CA LYS A 85 -10.76 11.98 7.49
C LYS A 85 -11.48 13.33 7.49
N ALA A 86 -11.21 14.19 6.51
CA ALA A 86 -11.84 15.51 6.39
C ALA A 86 -13.36 15.38 6.22
N ALA A 87 -13.81 14.46 5.34
CA ALA A 87 -15.23 14.18 5.14
C ALA A 87 -15.90 13.61 6.40
N ALA A 88 -15.23 12.69 7.12
CA ALA A 88 -15.75 12.17 8.38
C ALA A 88 -15.89 13.28 9.44
N GLN A 89 -14.91 14.18 9.53
CA GLN A 89 -14.96 15.33 10.43
C GLN A 89 -16.10 16.30 10.08
N SER A 90 -16.26 16.66 8.80
CA SER A 90 -17.31 17.59 8.38
C SER A 90 -18.73 17.02 8.57
N GLN A 91 -18.88 15.69 8.51
CA GLN A 91 -20.15 15.00 8.72
C GLN A 91 -20.35 14.47 10.15
N ASN A 92 -19.45 14.77 11.09
CA ASN A 92 -19.46 14.28 12.48
C ASN A 92 -19.51 12.75 12.61
N VAL A 93 -18.89 12.02 11.68
CA VAL A 93 -18.74 10.56 11.75
C VAL A 93 -17.39 10.21 12.39
N PRO A 94 -17.34 9.32 13.40
CA PRO A 94 -16.09 8.83 13.96
C PRO A 94 -15.19 8.18 12.90
N TYR A 95 -13.96 8.67 12.79
CA TYR A 95 -12.93 8.16 11.89
C TYR A 95 -11.94 7.28 12.67
N LEU A 96 -11.79 6.02 12.25
CA LEU A 96 -10.89 5.03 12.84
C LEU A 96 -9.86 4.59 11.80
N ARG A 97 -8.57 4.82 12.05
CA ARG A 97 -7.49 4.41 11.14
C ARG A 97 -6.77 3.17 11.64
N TYR A 98 -6.77 2.11 10.84
CA TYR A 98 -5.89 0.97 11.05
C TYR A 98 -4.46 1.31 10.61
N GLU A 99 -3.48 0.93 11.41
CA GLU A 99 -2.09 1.00 11.02
C GLU A 99 -1.34 -0.25 11.46
N ARG A 100 -0.96 -1.07 10.48
CA ARG A 100 -0.20 -2.31 10.71
C ARG A 100 1.19 -2.05 11.32
N GLU A 101 1.67 -3.03 12.07
CA GLU A 101 3.04 -3.05 12.60
C GLU A 101 4.09 -3.12 11.47
N THR A 102 5.28 -2.58 11.74
CA THR A 102 6.43 -2.77 10.83
C THR A 102 6.99 -4.19 10.97
N ALA A 103 7.72 -4.62 9.96
CA ALA A 103 8.47 -5.87 10.00
C ALA A 103 9.61 -5.79 11.03
N GLU A 104 9.94 -6.92 11.65
CA GLU A 104 11.19 -7.02 12.40
C GLU A 104 12.37 -7.13 11.42
N GLU A 105 13.41 -6.33 11.65
CA GLU A 105 14.58 -6.23 10.76
C GLU A 105 15.72 -7.19 11.14
N ALA A 106 15.40 -8.33 11.78
CA ALA A 106 16.39 -9.19 12.42
C ALA A 106 17.44 -9.75 11.42
N GLY A 107 18.64 -9.16 11.47
CA GLY A 107 19.81 -9.60 10.72
C GLY A 107 19.88 -9.16 9.25
N ALA A 108 19.00 -8.25 8.80
CA ALA A 108 19.08 -7.66 7.46
C ALA A 108 19.88 -6.35 7.49
N HIS A 109 20.68 -6.09 6.45
CA HIS A 109 21.25 -4.76 6.23
C HIS A 109 20.15 -3.82 5.71
N VAL A 110 19.63 -2.96 6.59
CA VAL A 110 18.57 -2.00 6.22
C VAL A 110 19.13 -0.58 6.18
N ILE A 111 19.02 0.05 5.01
CA ILE A 111 19.28 1.48 4.83
C ILE A 111 17.95 2.21 4.93
N ARG A 112 17.85 3.23 5.79
CA ARG A 112 16.59 3.94 6.03
C ARG A 112 16.57 5.28 5.31
N ALA A 113 15.51 5.51 4.56
CA ALA A 113 15.20 6.79 3.94
C ALA A 113 13.92 7.36 4.56
N ALA A 114 13.94 8.62 4.97
CA ALA A 114 12.78 9.27 5.60
C ALA A 114 11.60 9.43 4.61
N ASP A 115 11.91 9.50 3.31
CA ASP A 115 10.97 9.73 2.22
C ASP A 115 11.61 9.31 0.88
N PHE A 116 10.91 9.57 -0.23
CA PHE A 116 11.42 9.26 -1.57
C PHE A 116 12.59 10.14 -2.00
N SER A 117 12.64 11.40 -1.56
CA SER A 117 13.72 12.32 -1.93
C SER A 117 15.05 11.87 -1.32
N SER A 118 15.04 11.55 -0.03
CA SER A 118 16.18 10.95 0.67
C SER A 118 16.56 9.59 0.09
N ALA A 119 15.59 8.75 -0.32
CA ALA A 119 15.88 7.49 -1.00
C ALA A 119 16.66 7.71 -2.30
N VAL A 120 16.22 8.64 -3.13
CA VAL A 120 16.90 8.99 -4.40
C VAL A 120 18.30 9.54 -4.12
N ALA A 121 18.46 10.41 -3.12
CA ALA A 121 19.77 10.95 -2.74
C ALA A 121 20.76 9.83 -2.38
N ILE A 122 20.34 8.86 -1.57
CA ILE A 122 21.18 7.70 -1.20
C ILE A 122 21.48 6.83 -2.44
N LEU A 123 20.49 6.60 -3.31
CA LEU A 123 20.67 5.77 -4.51
C LEU A 123 21.61 6.36 -5.54
N ARG A 124 21.77 7.70 -5.59
CA ARG A 124 22.73 8.37 -6.50
C ARG A 124 24.17 7.91 -6.24
N ASP A 125 24.52 7.66 -4.98
CA ASP A 125 25.89 7.30 -4.56
C ASP A 125 26.12 5.78 -4.53
N MET A 126 25.07 4.97 -4.73
CA MET A 126 25.19 3.51 -4.80
C MET A 126 25.44 3.07 -6.25
N PRO A 127 26.43 2.21 -6.55
CA PRO A 127 26.60 1.61 -7.88
C PRO A 127 25.74 0.34 -8.06
N GLY A 128 25.50 -0.06 -9.32
CA GLY A 128 24.88 -1.35 -9.68
C GLY A 128 23.35 -1.34 -9.77
N SER A 129 22.72 -2.41 -10.26
CA SER A 129 21.28 -2.40 -10.54
C SER A 129 20.41 -2.18 -9.29
N ILE A 130 19.27 -1.52 -9.46
CA ILE A 130 18.30 -1.21 -8.41
C ILE A 130 17.02 -1.99 -8.69
N LEU A 131 16.54 -2.77 -7.73
CA LEU A 131 15.23 -3.40 -7.79
C LEU A 131 14.19 -2.56 -7.03
N LEU A 132 13.36 -1.82 -7.75
CA LEU A 132 12.24 -1.06 -7.20
C LEU A 132 11.02 -1.96 -6.97
N THR A 133 10.62 -2.10 -5.70
CA THR A 133 9.40 -2.82 -5.30
C THR A 133 8.31 -1.90 -4.75
N VAL A 134 8.37 -0.62 -5.16
CA VAL A 134 7.53 0.49 -4.67
C VAL A 134 6.25 0.71 -5.48
N GLY A 135 6.11 0.02 -6.63
CA GLY A 135 5.00 0.14 -7.56
C GLY A 135 5.11 1.35 -8.51
N SER A 136 4.27 1.39 -9.55
CA SER A 136 4.38 2.36 -10.65
C SER A 136 4.09 3.81 -10.25
N LYS A 137 3.14 4.05 -9.34
CA LYS A 137 2.74 5.42 -8.93
C LYS A 137 3.88 6.28 -8.38
N THR A 138 4.90 5.65 -7.80
CA THR A 138 6.05 6.37 -7.22
C THR A 138 7.27 6.34 -8.14
N LEU A 139 7.18 5.74 -9.31
CA LEU A 139 8.26 5.69 -10.29
C LEU A 139 8.76 7.08 -10.71
N PRO A 140 7.89 8.09 -10.95
CA PRO A 140 8.37 9.41 -11.36
C PRO A 140 9.35 10.05 -10.37
N GLN A 141 9.28 9.69 -9.09
CA GLN A 141 10.20 10.21 -8.07
C GLN A 141 11.64 9.70 -8.24
N PHE A 142 11.84 8.57 -8.93
CA PHE A 142 13.16 7.98 -9.17
C PHE A 142 13.78 8.36 -10.51
N MET A 143 13.01 9.01 -11.39
CA MET A 143 13.47 9.35 -12.76
C MET A 143 14.63 10.35 -12.78
N ASP A 144 14.85 11.09 -11.70
CA ASP A 144 15.98 12.02 -11.57
C ASP A 144 17.34 11.33 -11.30
N LEU A 145 17.36 9.99 -11.21
CA LEU A 145 18.60 9.22 -11.14
C LEU A 145 19.34 9.31 -12.50
N PRO A 146 20.64 9.67 -12.53
CA PRO A 146 21.37 9.93 -13.79
C PRO A 146 21.37 8.78 -14.79
N ASP A 147 21.28 7.55 -14.30
CA ASP A 147 21.36 6.27 -15.00
C ASP A 147 20.04 5.48 -14.88
N PHE A 148 18.94 6.15 -14.58
CA PHE A 148 17.62 5.54 -14.32
C PHE A 148 17.25 4.46 -15.35
N HIS A 149 17.29 4.77 -16.65
CA HIS A 149 16.87 3.85 -17.71
C HIS A 149 17.75 2.61 -17.86
N THR A 150 18.99 2.61 -17.36
CA THR A 150 19.95 1.51 -17.58
C THR A 150 20.14 0.60 -16.38
N ARG A 151 19.82 1.06 -15.16
CA ARG A 151 20.04 0.27 -13.94
C ARG A 151 18.80 0.03 -13.10
N VAL A 152 17.70 0.72 -13.37
CA VAL A 152 16.47 0.58 -12.57
C VAL A 152 15.57 -0.48 -13.16
N TYR A 153 15.35 -1.52 -12.37
CA TYR A 153 14.37 -2.57 -12.62
C TYR A 153 13.19 -2.36 -11.68
N MET A 154 11.98 -2.61 -12.15
CA MET A 154 10.79 -2.33 -11.38
C MET A 154 9.80 -3.48 -11.39
N ARG A 155 9.24 -3.75 -10.21
CA ARG A 155 8.10 -4.64 -10.07
C ARG A 155 6.81 -3.82 -10.02
N VAL A 156 5.91 -4.08 -10.95
CA VAL A 156 4.62 -3.37 -11.08
C VAL A 156 3.46 -4.35 -11.18
N LEU A 157 2.24 -3.86 -10.95
CA LEU A 157 1.04 -4.64 -11.20
C LEU A 157 0.88 -4.87 -12.71
N ALA A 158 0.53 -6.09 -13.09
CA ALA A 158 0.25 -6.48 -14.47
C ALA A 158 -1.11 -5.93 -14.97
N GLU A 159 -1.23 -4.60 -15.00
CA GLU A 159 -2.40 -3.88 -15.51
C GLU A 159 -2.04 -3.16 -16.82
N SER A 160 -2.89 -3.29 -17.85
CA SER A 160 -2.65 -2.66 -19.16
C SER A 160 -2.46 -1.15 -19.09
N ARG A 161 -3.15 -0.46 -18.15
CA ARG A 161 -2.96 0.98 -17.93
C ARG A 161 -1.54 1.28 -17.45
N ILE A 162 -1.03 0.50 -16.49
CA ILE A 162 0.32 0.69 -15.94
C ILE A 162 1.37 0.40 -17.02
N LEU A 163 1.20 -0.65 -17.81
CA LEU A 163 2.15 -0.97 -18.87
C LEU A 163 2.24 0.13 -19.93
N ARG A 164 1.10 0.73 -20.32
CA ARG A 164 1.08 1.90 -21.21
C ARG A 164 1.80 3.11 -20.60
N GLU A 165 1.57 3.40 -19.32
CA GLU A 165 2.28 4.49 -18.63
C GLU A 165 3.80 4.28 -18.65
N LEU A 166 4.27 3.04 -18.52
CA LEU A 166 5.70 2.73 -18.59
C LEU A 166 6.27 2.83 -20.02
N GLU A 167 5.47 2.46 -21.03
CA GLU A 167 5.82 2.63 -22.44
C GLU A 167 5.97 4.11 -22.80
N GLU A 168 5.03 4.97 -22.37
CA GLU A 168 5.09 6.43 -22.55
C GLU A 168 6.32 7.07 -21.88
N LEU A 169 6.78 6.48 -20.78
CA LEU A 169 8.01 6.87 -20.09
C LEU A 169 9.28 6.29 -20.72
N ASN A 170 9.19 5.58 -21.85
CA ASN A 170 10.31 4.91 -22.54
C ASN A 170 11.10 3.97 -21.61
N ILE A 171 10.39 3.24 -20.76
CA ILE A 171 10.99 2.19 -19.94
C ILE A 171 11.20 0.95 -20.80
N ASP A 172 12.43 0.43 -20.82
CA ASP A 172 12.73 -0.83 -21.50
C ASP A 172 11.87 -1.97 -20.89
N PRO A 173 11.08 -2.71 -21.68
CA PRO A 173 10.34 -3.88 -21.20
C PRO A 173 11.19 -4.91 -20.44
N ALA A 174 12.49 -5.03 -20.75
CA ALA A 174 13.41 -5.92 -20.04
C ALA A 174 13.63 -5.51 -18.57
N HIS A 175 13.29 -4.26 -18.21
CA HIS A 175 13.41 -3.72 -16.86
C HIS A 175 12.09 -3.79 -16.08
N ILE A 176 11.03 -4.36 -16.65
CA ILE A 176 9.69 -4.40 -16.07
C ILE A 176 9.32 -5.83 -15.67
N PHE A 177 9.13 -6.04 -14.37
CA PHE A 177 8.52 -7.26 -13.84
C PHE A 177 7.05 -7.02 -13.54
N ALA A 178 6.19 -7.28 -14.52
CA ALA A 178 4.74 -7.15 -14.39
C ALA A 178 4.13 -8.41 -13.75
N MET A 179 3.58 -8.29 -12.54
CA MET A 179 2.99 -9.41 -11.81
C MET A 179 1.87 -8.99 -10.87
N LYS A 180 1.08 -9.96 -10.38
CA LYS A 180 0.00 -9.72 -9.41
C LYS A 180 0.41 -10.15 -8.01
N GLY A 181 -0.01 -9.39 -7.01
CA GLY A 181 0.09 -9.79 -5.60
C GLY A 181 1.42 -9.47 -4.93
N VAL A 182 1.59 -10.03 -3.73
CA VAL A 182 2.82 -9.91 -2.93
C VAL A 182 3.77 -11.03 -3.35
N ALA A 183 5.02 -10.69 -3.69
CA ALA A 183 6.03 -11.69 -4.05
C ALA A 183 6.64 -12.34 -2.80
N THR A 184 6.87 -13.65 -2.87
CA THR A 184 7.58 -14.42 -1.84
C THR A 184 9.07 -14.06 -1.81
N ALA A 185 9.78 -14.45 -0.76
CA ALA A 185 11.23 -14.29 -0.65
C ALA A 185 11.95 -14.92 -1.85
N GLU A 186 11.59 -16.13 -2.26
CA GLU A 186 12.21 -16.85 -3.38
C GLU A 186 12.03 -16.09 -4.70
N LEU A 187 10.83 -15.53 -4.92
CA LEU A 187 10.59 -14.73 -6.11
C LEU A 187 11.37 -13.42 -6.07
N ASN A 188 11.41 -12.72 -4.92
CA ASN A 188 12.22 -11.50 -4.79
C ASN A 188 13.72 -11.81 -5.01
N ILE A 189 14.22 -12.96 -4.53
CA ILE A 189 15.59 -13.43 -4.78
C ILE A 189 15.81 -13.64 -6.28
N ALA A 190 14.91 -14.37 -6.95
CA ALA A 190 15.04 -14.65 -8.37
C ALA A 190 15.05 -13.37 -9.23
N LEU A 191 14.17 -12.41 -8.93
CA LEU A 191 14.11 -11.12 -9.63
C LEU A 191 15.38 -10.30 -9.40
N ALA A 192 15.84 -10.20 -8.14
CA ALA A 192 17.05 -9.47 -7.80
C ALA A 192 18.29 -10.12 -8.43
N HIS A 193 18.37 -11.44 -8.48
CA HIS A 193 19.43 -12.15 -9.17
C HIS A 193 19.38 -11.92 -10.70
N TYR A 194 18.19 -11.99 -11.31
CA TYR A 194 18.02 -11.77 -12.75
C TYR A 194 18.55 -10.40 -13.19
N CYS A 195 18.26 -9.36 -12.42
CA CYS A 195 18.72 -8.00 -12.73
C CYS A 195 20.08 -7.64 -12.11
N ASN A 196 20.75 -8.58 -11.43
CA ASN A 196 21.98 -8.35 -10.68
C ASN A 196 21.88 -7.15 -9.72
N ALA A 197 20.79 -7.11 -8.93
CA ALA A 197 20.48 -6.02 -8.03
C ALA A 197 21.55 -5.87 -6.93
N SER A 198 22.06 -4.66 -6.79
CA SER A 198 22.89 -4.21 -5.67
C SER A 198 22.08 -3.80 -4.45
N VAL A 199 20.78 -3.49 -4.64
CA VAL A 199 19.88 -3.01 -3.59
C VAL A 199 18.42 -3.32 -3.96
N ILE A 200 17.63 -3.69 -2.96
CA ILE A 200 16.17 -3.77 -3.06
C ILE A 200 15.57 -2.53 -2.41
N VAL A 201 14.74 -1.79 -3.13
CA VAL A 201 14.04 -0.61 -2.60
C VAL A 201 12.60 -1.00 -2.25
N SER A 202 12.19 -0.74 -1.01
CA SER A 202 10.85 -1.04 -0.52
C SER A 202 10.27 0.11 0.30
N LYS A 203 8.96 0.28 0.23
CA LYS A 203 8.18 1.03 1.23
C LYS A 203 8.11 0.25 2.53
N ASP A 204 7.99 0.92 3.68
CA ASP A 204 7.54 0.31 4.94
C ASP A 204 6.03 -0.01 4.84
N SER A 205 5.71 -1.04 4.06
CA SER A 205 4.34 -1.49 3.84
C SER A 205 3.86 -2.51 4.88
N GLY A 206 4.61 -2.72 5.97
CA GLY A 206 4.36 -3.75 6.98
C GLY A 206 4.32 -5.18 6.44
N LYS A 207 4.00 -6.14 7.32
CA LYS A 207 4.00 -7.58 7.03
C LYS A 207 3.09 -7.96 5.86
N ALA A 208 1.83 -7.51 5.87
CA ALA A 208 0.87 -7.78 4.80
C ALA A 208 1.26 -7.18 3.43
N GLY A 209 2.23 -6.25 3.39
CA GLY A 209 2.80 -5.72 2.14
C GLY A 209 4.00 -6.51 1.62
N GLY A 210 4.39 -7.59 2.29
CA GLY A 210 5.54 -8.42 1.96
C GLY A 210 6.88 -7.77 2.28
N LEU A 211 6.96 -6.94 3.32
CA LEU A 211 8.25 -6.39 3.76
C LEU A 211 9.17 -7.50 4.29
N ASP A 212 8.64 -8.46 5.04
CA ASP A 212 9.37 -9.63 5.57
C ASP A 212 10.02 -10.43 4.43
N GLU A 213 9.28 -10.69 3.36
CA GLU A 213 9.75 -11.41 2.17
C GLU A 213 10.93 -10.70 1.49
N LYS A 214 10.90 -9.37 1.44
CA LYS A 214 11.97 -8.55 0.84
C LYS A 214 13.19 -8.46 1.75
N LEU A 215 12.99 -8.36 3.06
CA LEU A 215 14.06 -8.41 4.06
C LEU A 215 14.77 -9.77 4.01
N ALA A 216 14.00 -10.86 3.93
CA ALA A 216 14.54 -12.20 3.76
C ALA A 216 15.34 -12.33 2.46
N ALA A 217 14.83 -11.82 1.34
CA ALA A 217 15.53 -11.83 0.06
C ALA A 217 16.85 -11.03 0.10
N ALA A 218 16.83 -9.81 0.63
CA ALA A 218 18.01 -8.96 0.78
C ALA A 218 19.07 -9.64 1.65
N ARG A 219 18.65 -10.25 2.77
CA ARG A 219 19.53 -11.02 3.64
C ARG A 219 20.15 -12.22 2.93
N THR A 220 19.36 -13.01 2.21
CA THR A 220 19.85 -14.19 1.48
C THR A 220 20.86 -13.82 0.39
N LEU A 221 20.66 -12.68 -0.27
CA LEU A 221 21.54 -12.18 -1.32
C LEU A 221 22.75 -11.40 -0.77
N GLY A 222 22.78 -11.06 0.52
CA GLY A 222 23.83 -10.24 1.11
C GLY A 222 23.84 -8.79 0.60
N ILE A 223 22.70 -8.28 0.11
CA ILE A 223 22.54 -6.91 -0.40
C ILE A 223 21.69 -6.07 0.56
N PRO A 224 21.86 -4.73 0.59
CA PRO A 224 21.01 -3.87 1.39
C PRO A 224 19.55 -3.87 0.90
N LEU A 225 18.64 -3.71 1.85
CA LEU A 225 17.28 -3.24 1.59
C LEU A 225 17.20 -1.74 1.94
N LEU A 226 16.94 -0.89 0.95
CA LEU A 226 16.61 0.51 1.21
C LEU A 226 15.13 0.60 1.54
N LYS A 227 14.83 0.88 2.81
CA LYS A 227 13.47 1.03 3.32
C LYS A 227 13.09 2.51 3.37
N ILE A 228 12.03 2.86 2.64
CA ILE A 228 11.40 4.18 2.70
C ILE A 228 10.39 4.16 3.84
N GLU A 229 10.62 5.01 4.84
CA GLU A 229 9.76 5.11 6.01
C GLU A 229 8.36 5.59 5.62
N ARG A 230 7.37 5.12 6.38
CA ARG A 230 5.97 5.49 6.14
C ARG A 230 5.73 6.98 6.49
N PRO A 231 4.85 7.67 5.77
CA PRO A 231 4.39 8.99 6.19
C PRO A 231 3.73 8.91 7.58
N LYS A 232 3.96 9.90 8.43
CA LYS A 232 3.31 9.96 9.75
C LYS A 232 1.80 10.17 9.59
N ALA A 233 1.01 9.24 10.12
CA ALA A 233 -0.43 9.39 10.18
C ALA A 233 -0.81 10.52 11.15
N ALA A 234 -1.78 11.35 10.77
CA ALA A 234 -2.29 12.40 11.65
C ALA A 234 -3.45 11.86 12.51
N GLY A 235 -3.30 11.90 13.84
CA GLY A 235 -4.34 11.51 14.80
C GLY A 235 -4.16 10.08 15.34
N ARG A 236 -5.21 9.55 15.98
CA ARG A 236 -5.17 8.23 16.61
C ARG A 236 -5.22 7.12 15.57
N THR A 237 -4.32 6.14 15.71
CA THR A 237 -4.30 4.91 14.90
C THR A 237 -4.50 3.68 15.78
N TYR A 238 -4.89 2.57 15.17
CA TYR A 238 -5.16 1.29 15.82
C TYR A 238 -4.27 0.21 15.21
N ALA A 239 -3.49 -0.48 16.05
CA ALA A 239 -2.52 -1.49 15.59
C ALA A 239 -3.15 -2.86 15.24
N SER A 240 -4.40 -3.11 15.65
CA SER A 240 -5.06 -4.40 15.45
C SER A 240 -6.56 -4.27 15.14
N PHE A 241 -7.11 -5.27 14.46
CA PHE A 241 -8.57 -5.36 14.23
C PHE A 241 -9.33 -5.54 15.55
N ALA A 242 -8.75 -6.21 16.54
CA ALA A 242 -9.34 -6.33 17.86
C ALA A 242 -9.53 -4.95 18.52
N ALA A 243 -8.53 -4.07 18.43
CA ALA A 243 -8.62 -2.72 18.97
C ALA A 243 -9.65 -1.85 18.23
N LEU A 244 -9.81 -2.04 16.91
CA LEU A 244 -10.91 -1.42 16.16
C LEU A 244 -12.26 -1.93 16.60
N ASN A 245 -12.43 -3.26 16.67
CA ASN A 245 -13.70 -3.90 17.01
C ASN A 245 -14.15 -3.57 18.43
N GLN A 246 -13.23 -3.37 19.38
CA GLN A 246 -13.57 -2.85 20.71
C GLN A 246 -14.25 -1.48 20.64
N VAL A 247 -13.81 -0.59 19.74
CA VAL A 247 -14.44 0.73 19.57
C VAL A 247 -15.76 0.64 18.81
N ILE A 248 -15.85 -0.26 17.84
CA ILE A 248 -17.02 -0.41 16.97
C ILE A 248 -18.19 -1.08 17.70
N TYR A 249 -17.94 -2.14 18.48
CA TYR A 249 -18.97 -3.01 19.03
C TYR A 249 -19.13 -2.96 20.55
N ASN A 250 -18.10 -2.59 21.31
CA ASN A 250 -18.16 -2.62 22.78
C ASN A 250 -18.49 -1.24 23.38
N ARG A 251 -19.52 -0.59 22.84
CA ARG A 251 -20.19 0.53 23.54
C ARG A 251 -21.28 -0.01 24.44
#